data_AF-A0AAW0N508-F1
#
_entry.id   AF-A0AAW0N508-F1
#
_cell.length_a   1.000
_cell.length_b   1.000
_cell.length_c   1.000
_cell.angle_alpha   90.00
_cell.angle_beta   90.00
_cell.angle_gamma   90.00
#
_symmetry.space_group_name_H-M   'P 1'
#
loop_
_entity.id
_entity.type
_entity.pdbx_description
1 polymer ?
#
loop_
_entity_poly.entity_id
_entity_poly.type
_entity_poly.pdbx_seq_one_letter_code
_entity_poly.pdbx_strand_id
1 'polypeptide(L)'
;MPGSNGVNVEPSCEALCRTLVSQKGLRQETADISQSVLYTSLMGLLLVADTEKQPLSLGSGRVGLRNIGNTCFLNAIVQCLSHTNGLRDYCLLKSYRHEKFSKEDAKLMEAFTKVFSGLWDVNSEDRVVNPKQFYSIFKEAVPYFSGYSQQDAQEFLRFLLDKLHTEINRRPYVRRVKEPEQKYARFRLSEEAASMWKKHLERDDSRIVDLFGGQLRSSLHCSVCSHYSNTFDVFCDLSLPIPKRSTGGEVTLKECLDLFSQEERLDKENSPMCERCNRRTESTKRLSIQRFPQVIVIHLNRFTTSRWTISKSTVHVSFPLTNLDLGPYGPIDSGPVLYNLYAICNHSGTVNMGHYTACCLDENDWCFYNDSSVTQVSENQLQTNQAYVLFYKRSNRGACASFRKKRRRRWTYQTMAAIRKKLVIVGDGACGKTCLLIVFSKDQFPEVYVPTVFENYVADIEVDGKQVELALWDTAGQEDYDRLRPLSYPDTDVILMCFSVDSPDSLENIPEKWTPEVKHFCPNVPIILVGNKKDLRNDEHTRRELAKMKQEPVKQEDGREMATRISAHGYQECSAKTKEGVREVFELATRAALVSKKRIKKPTCSLL
;
A
#
# COMPACT_ATOMS: atom_id res chain seq x y z
N MET A 1 -15.04 -15.88 54.82
CA MET A 1 -14.61 -14.54 55.27
C MET A 1 -14.34 -14.58 56.76
N PRO A 2 -13.44 -13.76 57.34
CA PRO A 2 -12.31 -12.99 56.78
C PRO A 2 -10.98 -13.34 57.52
N GLY A 3 -9.78 -12.90 57.14
CA GLY A 3 -9.36 -11.94 56.13
C GLY A 3 -7.86 -11.99 55.84
N SER A 4 -7.57 -11.74 54.56
CA SER A 4 -6.41 -11.05 53.96
C SER A 4 -5.30 -10.51 54.87
N ASN A 5 -4.05 -10.84 54.53
CA ASN A 5 -3.00 -9.83 54.37
C ASN A 5 -2.10 -10.22 53.19
N GLY A 6 -2.31 -9.53 52.06
CA GLY A 6 -1.42 -9.56 50.92
C GLY A 6 -0.18 -8.73 51.22
N VAL A 7 1.00 -9.28 50.91
CA VAL A 7 2.23 -8.49 50.83
C VAL A 7 2.30 -7.94 49.41
N ASN A 8 1.93 -6.67 49.27
CA ASN A 8 2.15 -5.88 48.07
C ASN A 8 3.66 -5.84 47.76
N VAL A 9 4.04 -6.40 46.62
CA VAL A 9 5.33 -6.11 45.98
C VAL A 9 5.04 -5.13 44.86
N GLU A 10 5.25 -3.84 45.13
CA GLU A 10 5.50 -2.84 44.09
C GLU A 10 6.49 -1.79 44.63
N PRO A 11 7.19 -1.11 43.72
CA PRO A 11 8.64 -1.00 43.76
C PRO A 11 9.04 0.42 44.13
N SER A 12 10.23 0.63 44.68
CA SER A 12 10.76 1.97 44.64
C SER A 12 12.24 1.96 44.30
N CYS A 13 12.53 2.54 43.12
CA CYS A 13 13.83 3.10 42.77
C CYS A 13 14.39 3.99 43.90
N GLU A 14 13.55 4.50 44.80
CA GLU A 14 13.94 5.21 46.02
C GLU A 14 14.78 4.36 46.99
N ALA A 15 14.47 3.07 47.16
CA ALA A 15 15.27 2.18 48.02
C ALA A 15 16.67 1.95 47.43
N LEU A 16 16.77 1.79 46.11
CA LEU A 16 18.05 1.62 45.40
C LEU A 16 18.87 2.92 45.36
N CYS A 17 18.22 4.07 45.21
CA CYS A 17 18.86 5.39 45.29
C CYS A 17 19.44 5.68 46.69
N ARG A 18 18.76 5.27 47.77
CA ARG A 18 19.28 5.45 49.14
C ARG A 18 20.52 4.60 49.42
N THR A 19 20.57 3.38 48.88
CA THR A 19 21.71 2.46 49.05
C THR A 19 22.93 2.90 48.24
N LEU A 20 22.73 3.48 47.05
CA LEU A 20 23.83 3.98 46.22
C LEU A 20 24.46 5.27 46.75
N VAL A 21 23.68 6.11 47.45
CA VAL A 21 24.20 7.32 48.11
C VAL A 21 24.97 7.00 49.39
N SER A 22 24.69 5.87 50.07
CA SER A 22 25.37 5.51 51.32
C SER A 22 26.71 4.76 51.13
N GLN A 23 26.97 4.18 49.95
CA GLN A 23 28.11 3.25 49.76
C GLN A 23 29.36 3.80 49.06
N LYS A 24 29.46 5.10 48.74
CA LYS A 24 30.75 5.66 48.29
C LYS A 24 31.07 6.96 49.01
N GLY A 25 32.12 6.91 49.84
CA GLY A 25 32.78 8.07 50.42
C GLY A 25 33.40 8.96 49.34
N LEU A 26 32.57 9.76 48.68
CA LEU A 26 33.00 10.90 47.89
C LEU A 26 33.13 12.09 48.84
N ARG A 27 34.39 12.40 49.17
CA ARG A 27 34.76 13.66 49.82
C ARG A 27 34.15 14.82 49.01
N GLN A 28 33.57 15.76 49.75
CA GLN A 28 33.08 17.04 49.26
C GLN A 28 34.20 17.75 48.49
N GLU A 29 34.05 17.90 47.18
CA GLU A 29 34.58 19.03 46.43
C GLU A 29 33.83 19.14 45.09
N THR A 30 32.88 20.09 45.08
CA THR A 30 32.28 20.81 43.94
C THR A 30 31.96 20.03 42.66
N ALA A 31 30.76 19.44 42.61
CA ALA A 31 29.95 19.37 41.39
C ALA A 31 28.47 19.19 41.78
N ASP A 32 27.69 20.26 41.71
CA ASP A 32 26.23 20.23 41.89
C ASP A 32 25.58 19.53 40.67
N ILE A 33 25.62 18.20 40.67
CA ILE A 33 24.93 17.40 39.65
C ILE A 33 23.47 17.35 40.07
N SER A 34 22.60 18.01 39.29
CA SER A 34 21.16 18.05 39.60
C SER A 34 20.58 16.63 39.65
N GLN A 35 19.64 16.39 40.57
CA GLN A 35 18.89 15.12 40.66
C GLN A 35 18.30 14.70 39.31
N SER A 36 17.93 15.65 38.44
CA SER A 36 17.45 15.38 37.09
C SER A 36 18.50 14.73 36.18
N VAL A 37 19.79 15.06 36.30
CA VAL A 37 20.88 14.45 35.51
C VAL A 37 21.15 13.02 35.99
N LEU A 38 21.15 12.80 37.31
CA LEU A 38 21.22 11.45 37.89
C LEU A 38 20.01 10.60 37.46
N TYR A 39 18.80 11.15 37.52
CA TYR A 39 17.59 10.44 37.09
C TYR A 39 17.59 10.14 35.59
N THR A 40 18.07 11.06 34.76
CA THR A 40 18.19 10.85 33.31
C THR A 40 19.27 9.83 32.96
N SER A 41 20.38 9.81 33.71
CA SER A 41 21.48 8.86 33.52
C SER A 41 21.12 7.47 34.03
N LEU A 42 20.42 7.38 35.15
CA LEU A 42 19.91 6.13 35.72
C LEU A 42 18.77 5.56 34.87
N MET A 43 17.85 6.40 34.37
CA MET A 43 16.85 6.00 33.38
C MET A 43 17.51 5.63 32.05
N GLY A 44 18.60 6.30 31.66
CA GLY A 44 19.42 5.93 30.51
C GLY A 44 20.06 4.55 30.67
N LEU A 45 20.62 4.28 31.85
CA LEU A 45 21.20 2.97 32.20
C LEU A 45 20.15 1.89 32.37
N LEU A 46 18.97 2.19 32.92
CA LEU A 46 17.83 1.27 33.00
C LEU A 46 17.25 0.96 31.63
N LEU A 47 17.16 1.95 30.73
CA LEU A 47 16.78 1.74 29.32
C LEU A 47 17.81 0.90 28.55
N VAL A 48 19.08 0.93 28.97
CA VAL A 48 20.14 0.06 28.42
C VAL A 48 20.12 -1.32 29.08
N ALA A 49 19.81 -1.42 30.38
CA ALA A 49 19.71 -2.66 31.14
C ALA A 49 18.44 -3.47 30.82
N ASP A 50 17.37 -2.85 30.33
CA ASP A 50 16.14 -3.51 29.86
C ASP A 50 16.32 -4.25 28.51
N THR A 51 17.57 -4.42 28.06
CA THR A 51 17.93 -5.22 26.87
C THR A 51 18.66 -6.52 27.17
N GLU A 52 18.62 -7.00 28.42
CA GLU A 52 18.73 -8.45 28.66
C GLU A 52 17.37 -9.11 28.36
N LYS A 53 16.97 -9.10 27.09
CA LYS A 53 15.92 -10.01 26.62
C LYS A 53 16.44 -11.42 26.86
N GLN A 54 15.70 -12.24 27.60
CA GLN A 54 15.96 -13.68 27.64
C GLN A 54 16.15 -14.17 26.19
N PRO A 55 17.27 -14.84 25.87
CA PRO A 55 17.54 -15.29 24.52
C PRO A 55 16.39 -16.22 24.09
N LEU A 56 15.73 -15.88 22.98
CA LEU A 56 14.76 -16.78 22.36
C LEU A 56 15.51 -18.06 21.99
N SER A 57 15.12 -19.18 22.59
CA SER A 57 15.54 -20.49 22.10
C SER A 57 14.76 -20.76 20.80
N LEU A 58 15.48 -20.77 19.68
CA LEU A 58 14.93 -20.93 18.35
C LEU A 58 15.40 -22.27 17.77
N GLY A 59 14.51 -22.97 17.04
CA GLY A 59 14.91 -24.07 16.17
C GLY A 59 15.69 -23.57 14.96
N SER A 60 16.04 -24.49 14.05
CA SER A 60 16.82 -24.19 12.83
C SER A 60 16.04 -23.43 11.75
N GLY A 61 14.70 -23.30 11.85
CA GLY A 61 13.91 -22.70 10.77
C GLY A 61 13.85 -23.54 9.48
N ARG A 62 14.45 -24.74 9.47
CA ARG A 62 14.50 -25.68 8.34
C ARG A 62 13.23 -26.54 8.26
N VAL A 63 12.08 -25.89 8.25
CA VAL A 63 10.75 -26.51 8.35
C VAL A 63 9.91 -26.12 7.13
N GLY A 64 9.31 -27.11 6.47
CA GLY A 64 8.48 -26.90 5.28
C GLY A 64 7.06 -26.40 5.59
N LEU A 65 6.39 -25.83 4.58
CA LEU A 65 4.99 -25.43 4.63
C LEU A 65 4.15 -26.29 3.69
N ARG A 66 3.08 -26.90 4.22
CA ARG A 66 2.18 -27.72 3.41
C ARG A 66 1.50 -26.89 2.34
N ASN A 67 1.53 -27.34 1.08
CA ASN A 67 0.70 -26.77 0.01
C ASN A 67 -0.77 -27.15 0.22
N ILE A 68 -1.68 -26.18 0.12
CA ILE A 68 -3.11 -26.33 0.41
C ILE A 68 -3.95 -26.13 -0.86
N GLY A 69 -3.32 -26.34 -2.02
CA GLY A 69 -3.91 -26.13 -3.34
C GLY A 69 -3.49 -24.80 -3.93
N ASN A 70 -2.50 -24.84 -4.83
CA ASN A 70 -1.93 -23.66 -5.50
C ASN A 70 -1.42 -22.56 -4.54
N THR A 71 -1.01 -22.91 -3.31
CA THR A 71 -0.56 -21.93 -2.29
C THR A 71 0.97 -21.78 -2.23
N CYS A 72 1.70 -22.20 -3.26
CA CYS A 72 3.17 -22.10 -3.28
C CYS A 72 3.65 -20.64 -3.21
N PHE A 73 2.92 -19.69 -3.79
CA PHE A 73 3.20 -18.25 -3.67
C PHE A 73 3.19 -17.78 -2.20
N LEU A 74 2.20 -18.25 -1.43
CA LEU A 74 2.08 -17.96 0.00
C LEU A 74 3.24 -18.59 0.75
N ASN A 75 3.53 -19.86 0.49
CA ASN A 75 4.58 -20.59 1.17
C ASN A 75 5.94 -19.92 0.96
N ALA A 76 6.29 -19.57 -0.28
CA ALA A 76 7.55 -18.91 -0.60
C ALA A 76 7.69 -17.54 0.13
N ILE A 77 6.65 -16.71 0.12
CA ILE A 77 6.67 -15.41 0.79
C ILE A 77 6.73 -15.55 2.31
N VAL A 78 5.96 -16.47 2.89
CA VAL A 78 5.99 -16.72 4.34
C VAL A 78 7.37 -17.20 4.78
N GLN A 79 8.04 -18.06 3.99
CA GLN A 79 9.43 -18.47 4.28
C GLN A 79 10.40 -17.29 4.22
N CYS A 80 10.30 -16.41 3.21
CA CYS A 80 11.14 -15.21 3.14
C CYS A 80 10.92 -14.27 4.35
N LEU A 81 9.66 -14.08 4.74
CA LEU A 81 9.30 -13.27 5.90
C LEU A 81 9.71 -13.91 7.23
N SER A 82 9.67 -15.25 7.35
CA SER A 82 10.09 -15.98 8.56
C SER A 82 11.59 -15.85 8.83
N HIS A 83 12.40 -15.69 7.79
CA HIS A 83 13.84 -15.42 7.88
C HIS A 83 14.16 -13.93 8.02
N THR A 84 13.14 -13.07 8.08
CA THR A 84 13.33 -11.65 8.40
C THR A 84 13.43 -11.50 9.92
N ASN A 85 14.63 -11.61 10.50
CA ASN A 85 14.86 -11.66 11.96
C ASN A 85 14.06 -10.63 12.76
N GLY A 86 14.03 -9.36 12.31
CA GLY A 86 13.29 -8.31 13.01
C GLY A 86 11.77 -8.50 13.06
N LEU A 87 11.19 -9.18 12.06
CA LEU A 87 9.78 -9.57 12.04
C LEU A 87 9.57 -10.90 12.78
N ARG A 88 10.45 -11.87 12.57
CA ARG A 88 10.45 -13.18 13.25
C ARG A 88 10.42 -13.02 14.75
N ASP A 89 11.42 -12.33 15.30
CA ASP A 89 11.58 -12.17 16.75
C ASP A 89 10.39 -11.39 17.33
N TYR A 90 9.86 -10.42 16.58
CA TYR A 90 8.68 -9.65 16.97
C TYR A 90 7.41 -10.49 17.05
N CYS A 91 7.22 -11.42 16.10
CA CYS A 91 6.12 -12.39 16.13
C CYS A 91 6.29 -13.38 17.28
N LEU A 92 7.47 -13.99 17.43
CA LEU A 92 7.73 -15.02 18.45
C LEU A 92 7.63 -14.46 19.88
N LEU A 93 8.09 -13.23 20.12
CA LEU A 93 7.90 -12.52 21.38
C LEU A 93 6.48 -11.95 21.55
N LYS A 94 5.64 -12.03 20.52
CA LYS A 94 4.28 -11.48 20.48
C LYS A 94 4.22 -10.00 20.89
N SER A 95 5.28 -9.23 20.61
CA SER A 95 5.42 -7.85 21.07
C SER A 95 4.28 -6.94 20.57
N TYR A 96 3.67 -7.28 19.42
CA TYR A 96 2.50 -6.59 18.87
C TYR A 96 1.31 -6.50 19.81
N ARG A 97 1.16 -7.44 20.76
CA ARG A 97 0.05 -7.42 21.72
C ARG A 97 0.08 -6.18 22.63
N HIS A 98 1.28 -5.69 22.93
CA HIS A 98 1.50 -4.54 23.80
C HIS A 98 1.78 -3.24 23.03
N GLU A 99 2.28 -3.34 21.79
CA GLU A 99 2.62 -2.16 20.98
C GLU A 99 1.42 -1.59 20.20
N LYS A 100 0.44 -2.42 19.78
CA LYS A 100 -0.68 -1.96 18.95
C LYS A 100 -1.60 -0.99 19.69
N PHE A 101 -2.14 -0.02 18.96
CA PHE A 101 -3.10 0.95 19.50
C PHE A 101 -4.50 0.33 19.66
N SER A 102 -4.95 -0.43 18.65
CA SER A 102 -6.29 -1.02 18.64
C SER A 102 -6.47 -1.99 19.81
N LYS A 103 -7.64 -1.96 20.45
CA LYS A 103 -8.02 -2.97 21.45
C LYS A 103 -8.57 -4.26 20.83
N GLU A 104 -8.94 -4.23 19.54
CA GLU A 104 -9.45 -5.40 18.83
C GLU A 104 -8.35 -6.45 18.62
N ASP A 105 -8.74 -7.72 18.61
CA ASP A 105 -7.79 -8.82 18.39
C ASP A 105 -7.16 -8.75 17.00
N ALA A 106 -5.83 -8.86 16.95
CA ALA A 106 -5.05 -8.86 15.72
C ALA A 106 -5.08 -10.28 15.11
N LYS A 107 -6.26 -10.71 14.63
CA LYS A 107 -6.54 -12.10 14.24
C LYS A 107 -5.59 -12.61 13.17
N LEU A 108 -5.31 -11.81 12.14
CA LEU A 108 -4.40 -12.20 11.06
C LEU A 108 -2.96 -12.30 11.59
N MET A 109 -2.50 -11.31 12.37
CA MET A 109 -1.17 -11.31 12.98
C MET A 109 -0.98 -12.48 13.94
N GLU A 110 -2.00 -12.85 14.71
CA GLU A 110 -1.94 -14.02 15.59
C GLU A 110 -1.86 -15.33 14.80
N ALA A 111 -2.63 -15.47 13.72
CA ALA A 111 -2.55 -16.65 12.86
C ALA A 111 -1.20 -16.75 12.13
N PHE A 112 -0.68 -15.62 11.66
CA PHE A 112 0.65 -15.51 11.06
C PHE A 112 1.76 -15.87 12.06
N THR A 113 1.64 -15.38 13.30
CA THR A 113 2.56 -15.70 14.40
C THR A 113 2.56 -17.19 14.74
N LYS A 114 1.39 -17.87 14.70
CA LYS A 114 1.33 -19.33 14.91
C LYS A 114 2.11 -20.10 13.84
N VAL A 115 2.09 -19.64 12.59
CA VAL A 115 2.90 -20.24 11.52
C VAL A 115 4.38 -20.07 11.85
N PHE A 116 4.81 -18.87 12.27
CA PHE A 116 6.20 -18.60 12.65
C PHE A 116 6.65 -19.44 13.85
N SER A 117 5.81 -19.60 14.87
CA SER A 117 6.10 -20.47 16.02
C SER A 117 6.29 -21.92 15.60
N GLY A 118 5.53 -22.42 14.61
CA GLY A 118 5.71 -23.76 14.09
C GLY A 118 6.98 -23.94 13.25
N LEU A 119 7.39 -22.90 12.51
CA LEU A 119 8.60 -22.92 11.68
C LEU A 119 9.88 -22.87 12.52
N TRP A 120 9.83 -22.20 13.68
CA TRP A 120 10.99 -21.97 14.55
C TRP A 120 10.90 -22.72 15.89
N ASP A 121 10.08 -23.77 15.98
CA ASP A 121 10.01 -24.66 17.15
C ASP A 121 11.33 -25.44 17.29
N VAL A 122 11.81 -25.61 18.51
CA VAL A 122 13.08 -26.30 18.80
C VAL A 122 12.95 -27.81 18.51
N ASN A 123 11.74 -28.36 18.54
CA ASN A 123 11.49 -29.80 18.39
C ASN A 123 10.95 -30.19 17.00
N SER A 124 11.16 -29.34 15.97
CA SER A 124 10.50 -29.48 14.67
C SER A 124 11.38 -29.95 13.51
N GLU A 125 12.57 -30.48 13.77
CA GLU A 125 13.32 -31.23 12.75
C GLU A 125 12.37 -32.32 12.19
N ASP A 126 12.14 -32.32 10.87
CA ASP A 126 11.17 -33.15 10.12
C ASP A 126 9.67 -32.81 10.20
N ARG A 127 9.26 -31.68 10.82
CA ARG A 127 7.85 -31.27 10.79
C ARG A 127 7.52 -30.43 9.55
N VAL A 128 6.25 -30.52 9.13
CA VAL A 128 5.66 -29.65 8.10
C VAL A 128 4.56 -28.81 8.76
N VAL A 129 4.67 -27.49 8.65
CA VAL A 129 3.67 -26.58 9.20
C VAL A 129 2.51 -26.44 8.22
N ASN A 130 1.28 -26.42 8.74
CA ASN A 130 0.08 -26.26 7.94
C ASN A 130 -0.46 -24.82 8.05
N PRO A 131 -0.30 -23.97 7.01
CA PRO A 131 -0.76 -22.57 7.05
C PRO A 131 -2.28 -22.39 6.82
N LYS A 132 -3.10 -23.46 6.83
CA LYS A 132 -4.53 -23.39 6.44
C LYS A 132 -5.34 -22.36 7.23
N GLN A 133 -5.13 -22.30 8.56
CA GLN A 133 -5.84 -21.34 9.40
C GLN A 133 -5.45 -19.90 9.05
N PHE A 134 -4.15 -19.65 8.91
CA PHE A 134 -3.62 -18.34 8.49
C PHE A 134 -4.18 -17.94 7.12
N TYR A 135 -4.15 -18.83 6.13
CA TYR A 135 -4.64 -18.53 4.80
C TYR A 135 -6.16 -18.28 4.77
N SER A 136 -6.94 -19.02 5.57
CA SER A 136 -8.39 -18.77 5.69
C SER A 136 -8.68 -17.36 6.22
N ILE A 137 -8.01 -16.96 7.29
CA ILE A 137 -8.19 -15.63 7.89
C ILE A 137 -7.71 -14.53 6.93
N PHE A 138 -6.61 -14.78 6.21
CA PHE A 138 -6.13 -13.85 5.18
C PHE A 138 -7.17 -13.65 4.06
N LYS A 139 -7.77 -14.73 3.55
CA LYS A 139 -8.81 -14.65 2.51
C LYS A 139 -10.07 -13.94 2.98
N GLU A 140 -10.43 -14.06 4.26
CA GLU A 140 -11.52 -13.29 4.85
C GLU A 140 -11.19 -11.79 4.92
N ALA A 141 -9.95 -11.44 5.26
CA ALA A 141 -9.47 -10.05 5.31
C ALA A 141 -9.20 -9.44 3.92
N VAL A 142 -8.93 -10.28 2.90
CA VAL A 142 -8.63 -9.90 1.53
C VAL A 142 -9.40 -10.82 0.56
N PRO A 143 -10.71 -10.55 0.33
CA PRO A 143 -11.57 -11.41 -0.51
C PRO A 143 -11.09 -11.62 -1.95
N TYR A 144 -10.21 -10.76 -2.46
CA TYR A 144 -9.52 -10.93 -3.74
C TYR A 144 -8.80 -12.29 -3.87
N PHE A 145 -8.22 -12.81 -2.78
CA PHE A 145 -7.52 -14.11 -2.75
C PHE A 145 -8.46 -15.30 -2.48
N SER A 146 -9.79 -15.11 -2.50
CA SER A 146 -10.76 -16.15 -2.12
C SER A 146 -10.78 -17.40 -3.02
N GLY A 147 -10.31 -17.27 -4.27
CA GLY A 147 -10.23 -18.36 -5.25
C GLY A 147 -9.11 -19.38 -5.00
N TYR A 148 -9.10 -20.45 -5.82
CA TYR A 148 -8.06 -21.49 -5.81
C TYR A 148 -7.06 -21.35 -6.98
N SER A 149 -7.11 -20.23 -7.72
CA SER A 149 -6.16 -19.92 -8.79
C SER A 149 -4.78 -19.61 -8.22
N GLN A 150 -3.75 -19.80 -9.05
CA GLN A 150 -2.43 -19.28 -8.75
C GLN A 150 -2.48 -17.76 -8.67
N GLN A 151 -1.65 -17.18 -7.80
CA GLN A 151 -1.61 -15.75 -7.50
C GLN A 151 -0.19 -15.23 -7.61
N ASP A 152 -0.06 -13.92 -7.78
CA ASP A 152 1.23 -13.27 -7.78
C ASP A 152 1.82 -13.16 -6.36
N ALA A 153 3.08 -13.58 -6.19
CA ALA A 153 3.73 -13.58 -4.89
C ALA A 153 4.02 -12.16 -4.36
N GLN A 154 4.34 -11.20 -5.24
CA GLN A 154 4.57 -9.82 -4.85
C GLN A 154 3.27 -9.12 -4.44
N GLU A 155 2.18 -9.40 -5.16
CA GLU A 155 0.87 -8.90 -4.78
C GLU A 155 0.43 -9.46 -3.41
N PHE A 156 0.56 -10.77 -3.21
CA PHE A 156 0.30 -11.39 -1.91
C PHE A 156 1.13 -10.75 -0.78
N LEU A 157 2.43 -10.52 -1.01
CA LEU A 157 3.32 -9.86 -0.06
C LEU A 157 2.79 -8.48 0.33
N ARG A 158 2.39 -7.65 -0.65
CA ARG A 158 1.90 -6.28 -0.40
C ARG A 158 0.62 -6.28 0.42
N PHE A 159 -0.37 -7.10 0.05
CA PHE A 159 -1.61 -7.21 0.82
C PHE A 159 -1.38 -7.78 2.23
N LEU A 160 -0.49 -8.75 2.36
CA LEU A 160 -0.13 -9.31 3.66
C LEU A 160 0.50 -8.24 4.55
N LEU A 161 1.53 -7.53 4.08
CA LEU A 161 2.19 -6.49 4.86
C LEU A 161 1.24 -5.35 5.24
N ASP A 162 0.35 -4.92 4.34
CA ASP A 162 -0.67 -3.89 4.60
C ASP A 162 -1.67 -4.30 5.69
N LYS A 163 -2.21 -5.53 5.59
CA LYS A 163 -3.16 -6.03 6.59
C LYS A 163 -2.50 -6.28 7.95
N LEU A 164 -1.29 -6.85 7.96
CA LEU A 164 -0.51 -6.98 9.19
C LEU A 164 -0.25 -5.61 9.80
N HIS A 165 0.23 -4.63 9.01
CA HIS A 165 0.46 -3.26 9.45
C HIS A 165 -0.79 -2.67 10.10
N THR A 166 -1.95 -2.80 9.46
CA THR A 166 -3.22 -2.27 9.94
C THR A 166 -3.59 -2.82 11.32
N GLU A 167 -3.46 -4.13 11.54
CA GLU A 167 -3.78 -4.75 12.84
C GLU A 167 -2.79 -4.36 13.97
N ILE A 168 -1.53 -4.10 13.62
CA ILE A 168 -0.47 -3.80 14.60
C ILE A 168 -0.05 -2.33 14.65
N ASN A 169 -0.82 -1.43 14.04
CA ASN A 169 -0.51 -0.01 14.02
C ASN A 169 -0.55 0.57 15.45
N ARG A 170 0.51 1.30 15.82
CA ARG A 170 0.71 1.97 17.12
C ARG A 170 -0.01 3.30 17.18
N ARG A 171 -0.58 3.78 16.06
CA ARG A 171 -1.40 4.99 16.00
C ARG A 171 -2.88 4.64 15.98
N PRO A 172 -3.74 5.50 16.54
CA PRO A 172 -5.17 5.44 16.25
C PRO A 172 -5.38 5.56 14.75
N TYR A 173 -6.39 4.88 14.23
CA TYR A 173 -6.96 5.25 12.95
C TYR A 173 -7.56 6.65 13.09
N VAL A 174 -6.82 7.67 12.65
CA VAL A 174 -7.27 9.06 12.65
C VAL A 174 -7.75 9.39 11.24
N ARG A 175 -9.02 9.79 11.12
CA ARG A 175 -9.57 10.29 9.87
C ARG A 175 -8.85 11.58 9.47
N ARG A 176 -8.53 11.73 8.18
CA ARG A 176 -7.92 12.96 7.65
C ARG A 176 -8.80 14.16 7.99
N VAL A 177 -8.23 15.12 8.70
CA VAL A 177 -8.67 16.52 8.64
C VAL A 177 -7.69 17.21 7.71
N LYS A 178 -8.17 17.87 6.66
CA LYS A 178 -7.32 18.75 5.84
C LYS A 178 -6.87 19.91 6.73
N GLU A 179 -5.62 19.88 7.18
CA GLU A 179 -4.93 21.12 7.49
C GLU A 179 -4.63 21.82 6.15
N PRO A 180 -4.81 23.14 6.05
CA PRO A 180 -4.37 23.88 4.87
C PRO A 180 -2.89 23.61 4.62
N GLU A 181 -2.54 23.23 3.39
CA GLU A 181 -1.14 23.09 2.97
C GLU A 181 -0.44 24.43 3.22
N GLN A 182 0.37 24.49 4.28
CA GLN A 182 1.29 25.60 4.45
C GLN A 182 2.27 25.53 3.28
N LYS A 183 2.16 26.47 2.34
CA LYS A 183 3.16 26.71 1.29
C LYS A 183 4.45 27.14 1.98
N TYR A 184 5.28 26.18 2.37
CA TYR A 184 6.57 26.45 2.97
C TYR A 184 7.58 26.85 1.90
N ALA A 185 7.54 28.11 1.47
CA ALA A 185 8.40 28.63 0.41
C ALA A 185 9.92 28.69 0.77
N ARG A 186 10.38 28.04 1.85
CA ARG A 186 11.75 28.19 2.38
C ARG A 186 12.41 26.94 2.97
N PHE A 187 11.81 25.76 2.94
CA PHE A 187 12.47 24.58 3.50
C PHE A 187 13.54 24.02 2.56
N ARG A 188 14.62 23.49 3.15
CA ARG A 188 15.55 22.62 2.43
C ARG A 188 14.80 21.33 2.08
N LEU A 189 15.10 20.75 0.92
CA LEU A 189 14.47 19.51 0.44
C LEU A 189 14.46 18.38 1.49
N SER A 190 15.55 18.26 2.26
CA SER A 190 15.67 17.30 3.35
C SER A 190 14.66 17.50 4.47
N GLU A 191 14.31 18.76 4.78
CA GLU A 191 13.35 19.12 5.82
C GLU A 191 11.92 18.87 5.35
N GLU A 192 11.61 19.14 4.09
CA GLU A 192 10.33 18.81 3.46
C GLU A 192 10.10 17.29 3.46
N ALA A 193 11.09 16.52 2.97
CA ALA A 193 11.08 15.07 3.03
C ALA A 193 10.84 14.56 4.46
N ALA A 194 11.52 15.15 5.45
CA ALA A 194 11.38 14.80 6.86
C ALA A 194 10.00 15.16 7.44
N SER A 195 9.43 16.28 7.04
CA SER A 195 8.08 16.68 7.41
C SER A 195 7.05 15.69 6.86
N MET A 196 7.15 15.32 5.58
CA MET A 196 6.25 14.36 4.95
C MET A 196 6.32 12.97 5.61
N TRP A 197 7.53 12.50 5.91
CA TRP A 197 7.72 11.23 6.63
C TRP A 197 7.18 11.29 8.06
N LYS A 198 7.38 12.41 8.76
CA LYS A 198 6.80 12.60 10.09
C LYS A 198 5.26 12.55 10.04
N LYS A 199 4.64 13.22 9.06
CA LYS A 199 3.19 13.18 8.83
C LYS A 199 2.69 11.76 8.53
N HIS A 200 3.47 10.96 7.82
CA HIS A 200 3.18 9.53 7.62
C HIS A 200 3.24 8.77 8.95
N LEU A 201 4.33 8.89 9.72
CA LEU A 201 4.49 8.20 11.01
C LEU A 201 3.49 8.63 12.11
N GLU A 202 2.86 9.79 11.96
CA GLU A 202 1.76 10.21 12.82
C GLU A 202 0.50 9.34 12.62
N ARG A 203 0.40 8.64 11.49
CA ARG A 203 -0.73 7.79 11.08
C ARG A 203 -0.36 6.32 10.98
N ASP A 204 0.79 6.04 10.39
CA ASP A 204 1.25 4.71 10.03
C ASP A 204 2.56 4.44 10.79
N ASP A 205 2.45 3.86 11.99
CA ASP A 205 3.61 3.53 12.84
C ASP A 205 3.46 2.08 13.29
N SER A 206 4.21 1.16 12.70
CA SER A 206 4.18 -0.24 13.11
C SER A 206 5.52 -0.92 12.85
N ARG A 207 5.69 -2.15 13.36
CA ARG A 207 6.88 -2.95 13.06
C ARG A 207 7.09 -3.17 11.56
N ILE A 208 6.02 -3.21 10.76
CA ILE A 208 6.13 -3.33 9.31
C ILE A 208 6.77 -2.07 8.71
N VAL A 209 6.34 -0.88 9.15
CA VAL A 209 6.91 0.41 8.72
C VAL A 209 8.36 0.54 9.18
N ASP A 210 8.68 0.11 10.40
CA ASP A 210 10.06 0.15 10.94
C ASP A 210 11.06 -0.67 10.09
N LEU A 211 10.61 -1.81 9.55
CA LEU A 211 11.45 -2.75 8.82
C LEU A 211 11.48 -2.45 7.32
N PHE A 212 10.31 -2.37 6.70
CA PHE A 212 10.16 -2.31 5.23
C PHE A 212 9.90 -0.91 4.70
N GLY A 213 9.52 0.04 5.56
CA GLY A 213 9.14 1.39 5.15
C GLY A 213 10.34 2.20 4.65
N GLY A 214 10.30 2.56 3.37
CA GLY A 214 11.18 3.52 2.74
C GLY A 214 10.42 4.73 2.22
N GLN A 215 11.16 5.73 1.72
CA GLN A 215 10.56 6.90 1.07
C GLN A 215 11.25 7.14 -0.28
N LEU A 216 10.47 7.24 -1.35
CA LEU A 216 10.91 7.68 -2.67
C LEU A 216 10.74 9.20 -2.80
N ARG A 217 11.59 9.81 -3.61
CA ARG A 217 11.45 11.17 -4.12
C ARG A 217 11.28 11.11 -5.63
N SER A 218 10.16 11.63 -6.11
CA SER A 218 9.94 11.91 -7.53
C SER A 218 10.25 13.38 -7.79
N SER A 219 11.32 13.62 -8.53
CA SER A 219 11.78 14.96 -8.91
C SER A 219 11.37 15.24 -10.35
N LEU A 220 10.64 16.34 -10.55
CA LEU A 220 10.18 16.81 -11.84
C LEU A 220 10.86 18.15 -12.17
N HIS A 221 11.64 18.18 -13.26
CA HIS A 221 12.36 19.36 -13.72
C HIS A 221 11.72 19.93 -14.98
N CYS A 222 11.28 21.18 -14.90
CA CYS A 222 10.69 21.91 -16.01
C CYS A 222 11.77 22.47 -16.95
N SER A 223 11.77 22.08 -18.23
CA SER A 223 12.77 22.56 -19.20
C SER A 223 12.63 24.04 -19.59
N VAL A 224 11.52 24.69 -19.23
CA VAL A 224 11.23 26.08 -19.60
C VAL A 224 11.69 27.09 -18.54
N CYS A 225 11.32 26.86 -17.26
CA CYS A 225 11.68 27.76 -16.17
C CYS A 225 12.74 27.19 -15.22
N SER A 226 13.24 25.99 -15.49
CA SER A 226 14.20 25.25 -14.67
C SER A 226 13.76 25.01 -13.22
N HIS A 227 12.44 25.13 -12.94
CA HIS A 227 11.88 24.83 -11.63
C HIS A 227 11.83 23.32 -11.40
N TYR A 228 12.21 22.91 -10.18
CA TYR A 228 12.09 21.54 -9.69
C TYR A 228 10.88 21.43 -8.76
N SER A 229 9.98 20.50 -9.06
CA SER A 229 8.91 20.07 -8.16
C SER A 229 9.24 18.69 -7.61
N ASN A 230 9.04 18.47 -6.31
CA ASN A 230 9.37 17.21 -5.64
C ASN A 230 8.15 16.65 -4.93
N THR A 231 7.86 15.37 -5.14
CA THR A 231 6.88 14.62 -4.36
C THR A 231 7.55 13.46 -3.63
N PHE A 232 7.00 13.11 -2.47
CA PHE A 232 7.58 12.08 -1.60
C PHE A 232 6.56 11.00 -1.28
N ASP A 233 6.85 9.77 -1.70
CA ASP A 233 5.95 8.63 -1.57
C ASP A 233 6.57 7.56 -0.69
N VAL A 234 5.75 6.92 0.15
CA VAL A 234 6.19 5.81 1.00
C VAL A 234 6.11 4.52 0.20
N PHE A 235 7.11 3.63 0.37
CA PHE A 235 7.12 2.31 -0.25
C PHE A 235 7.50 1.23 0.76
N CYS A 236 7.06 0.00 0.49
CA CYS A 236 7.46 -1.21 1.24
C CYS A 236 8.33 -2.16 0.38
N ASP A 237 8.30 -1.99 -0.94
CA ASP A 237 9.07 -2.72 -1.93
C ASP A 237 9.38 -1.82 -3.15
N LEU A 238 10.42 -2.18 -3.91
CA LEU A 238 10.77 -1.54 -5.18
C LEU A 238 10.54 -2.50 -6.34
N SER A 239 9.65 -2.14 -7.25
CA SER A 239 9.42 -2.87 -8.50
C SER A 239 10.34 -2.33 -9.58
N LEU A 240 11.39 -3.09 -9.93
CA LEU A 240 12.40 -2.67 -10.89
C LEU A 240 12.04 -3.15 -12.30
N PRO A 241 12.10 -2.26 -13.31
CA PRO A 241 12.00 -2.67 -14.70
C PRO A 241 13.26 -3.46 -15.11
N ILE A 242 13.08 -4.46 -15.97
CA ILE A 242 14.18 -5.22 -16.55
C ILE A 242 14.51 -4.62 -17.93
N PRO A 243 15.77 -4.19 -18.17
CA PRO A 243 16.20 -3.68 -19.46
C PRO A 243 15.90 -4.66 -20.61
N LYS A 244 15.29 -4.17 -21.69
CA LYS A 244 15.07 -4.92 -22.93
C LYS A 244 16.32 -4.76 -23.82
N ARG A 245 17.22 -5.74 -23.88
CA ARG A 245 18.42 -5.68 -24.76
C ARG A 245 18.40 -6.73 -25.87
N SER A 246 19.00 -6.34 -27.00
CA SER A 246 19.22 -7.12 -28.23
C SER A 246 20.67 -7.62 -28.40
N THR A 247 21.59 -7.33 -27.46
CA THR A 247 23.01 -7.66 -27.53
C THR A 247 23.46 -8.46 -26.30
N GLY A 248 24.14 -9.59 -26.51
CA GLY A 248 24.32 -10.71 -25.57
C GLY A 248 25.24 -10.53 -24.36
N GLY A 249 25.03 -9.48 -23.56
CA GLY A 249 25.63 -9.33 -22.23
C GLY A 249 24.68 -9.75 -21.09
N GLU A 250 25.22 -10.13 -19.93
CA GLU A 250 24.46 -10.46 -18.72
C GLU A 250 23.84 -9.19 -18.12
N VAL A 251 22.54 -9.22 -17.81
CA VAL A 251 21.84 -8.09 -17.14
C VAL A 251 22.13 -8.15 -15.65
N THR A 252 22.47 -7.01 -15.04
CA THR A 252 22.73 -6.93 -13.60
C THR A 252 21.61 -6.21 -12.84
N LEU A 253 21.47 -6.50 -11.54
CA LEU A 253 20.53 -5.79 -10.67
C LEU A 253 20.83 -4.28 -10.63
N LYS A 254 22.10 -3.91 -10.75
CA LYS A 254 22.54 -2.52 -10.86
C LYS A 254 21.96 -1.85 -12.10
N GLU A 255 21.98 -2.50 -13.25
CA GLU A 255 21.36 -1.96 -14.47
C GLU A 255 19.83 -1.78 -14.32
N CYS A 256 19.15 -2.68 -13.59
CA CYS A 256 17.72 -2.50 -13.27
C CYS A 256 17.47 -1.30 -12.36
N LEU A 257 18.35 -1.05 -11.37
CA LEU A 257 18.28 0.11 -10.47
C LEU A 257 18.63 1.42 -11.20
N ASP A 258 19.60 1.37 -12.12
CA ASP A 258 19.97 2.48 -12.99
C ASP A 258 18.79 2.86 -13.88
N LEU A 259 18.11 1.88 -14.49
CA LEU A 259 16.91 2.09 -15.30
C LEU A 259 15.75 2.64 -14.45
N PHE A 260 15.56 2.14 -13.23
CA PHE A 260 14.54 2.66 -12.30
C PHE A 260 14.76 4.12 -11.91
N SER A 261 16.03 4.53 -11.76
CA SER A 261 16.41 5.88 -11.33
C SER A 261 16.81 6.78 -12.51
N GLN A 262 16.65 6.29 -13.74
CA GLN A 262 16.99 7.02 -14.95
C GLN A 262 16.09 8.24 -15.10
N GLU A 263 16.67 9.33 -15.57
CA GLU A 263 15.88 10.51 -15.94
C GLU A 263 15.11 10.22 -17.23
N GLU A 264 13.78 10.21 -17.12
CA GLU A 264 12.88 10.03 -18.26
C GLU A 264 12.37 11.38 -18.75
N ARG A 265 12.39 11.58 -20.07
CA ARG A 265 11.76 12.75 -20.70
C ARG A 265 10.28 12.45 -20.88
N LEU A 266 9.46 13.32 -20.32
CA LEU A 266 8.02 13.28 -20.55
C LEU A 266 7.76 13.96 -21.90
N ASP A 267 7.26 13.18 -22.86
CA ASP A 267 6.91 13.65 -24.20
C ASP A 267 5.76 14.68 -24.15
N LYS A 268 5.39 15.24 -25.32
CA LYS A 268 4.33 16.26 -25.41
C LYS A 268 2.97 15.76 -24.92
N GLU A 269 2.70 14.46 -25.05
CA GLU A 269 1.45 13.83 -24.60
C GLU A 269 1.42 13.68 -23.07
N ASN A 270 2.56 13.37 -22.45
CA ASN A 270 2.73 13.20 -21.00
C ASN A 270 3.30 14.45 -20.29
N SER A 271 3.40 15.59 -20.97
CA SER A 271 3.97 16.82 -20.42
C SER A 271 3.13 17.37 -19.26
N PRO A 272 3.69 17.46 -18.04
CA PRO A 272 2.95 17.90 -16.86
C PRO A 272 2.77 19.43 -16.84
N MET A 273 1.80 19.89 -16.05
CA MET A 273 1.61 21.32 -15.79
C MET A 273 2.69 21.82 -14.83
N CYS A 274 3.49 22.78 -15.26
CA CYS A 274 4.45 23.44 -14.39
C CYS A 274 3.75 24.50 -13.54
N GLU A 275 3.86 24.42 -12.21
CA GLU A 275 3.26 25.35 -11.26
C GLU A 275 3.81 26.80 -11.36
N ARG A 276 5.01 26.99 -11.91
CA ARG A 276 5.59 28.32 -12.14
C ARG A 276 5.24 28.91 -13.50
N CYS A 277 5.30 28.08 -14.55
CA CYS A 277 4.95 28.54 -15.90
C CYS A 277 3.42 28.62 -16.09
N ASN A 278 2.65 27.96 -15.22
CA ASN A 278 1.21 27.78 -15.30
C ASN A 278 0.74 27.26 -16.67
N ARG A 279 1.54 26.36 -17.27
CA ARG A 279 1.28 25.72 -18.57
C ARG A 279 1.97 24.36 -18.64
N ARG A 280 1.58 23.54 -19.61
CA ARG A 280 2.28 22.28 -19.90
C ARG A 280 3.66 22.56 -20.46
N THR A 281 4.65 21.87 -19.93
CA THR A 281 6.03 22.03 -20.35
C THR A 281 6.69 20.68 -20.47
N GLU A 282 7.49 20.50 -21.52
CA GLU A 282 8.44 19.40 -21.58
C GLU A 282 9.24 19.39 -20.28
N SER A 283 9.24 18.23 -19.63
CA SER A 283 9.82 18.07 -18.30
C SER A 283 10.53 16.73 -18.21
N THR A 284 11.49 16.67 -17.32
CA THR A 284 12.26 15.46 -17.02
C THR A 284 11.88 14.97 -15.64
N LYS A 285 11.59 13.69 -15.52
CA LYS A 285 11.21 13.06 -14.25
C LYS A 285 12.29 12.07 -13.83
N ARG A 286 12.59 12.05 -12.54
CA ARG A 286 13.57 11.13 -11.94
C ARG A 286 13.07 10.61 -10.61
N LEU A 287 13.17 9.30 -10.41
CA LEU A 287 12.95 8.66 -9.11
C LEU A 287 14.28 8.48 -8.37
N SER A 288 14.24 8.65 -7.06
CA SER A 288 15.39 8.41 -6.17
C SER A 288 14.89 7.96 -4.80
N ILE A 289 15.69 7.21 -4.06
CA ILE A 289 15.38 6.79 -2.69
C ILE A 289 15.73 7.95 -1.77
N GLN A 290 14.74 8.51 -1.07
CA GLN A 290 14.96 9.56 -0.07
C GLN A 290 15.24 9.00 1.32
N ARG A 291 14.64 7.84 1.64
CA ARG A 291 14.89 7.10 2.88
C ARG A 291 14.98 5.61 2.59
N PHE A 292 16.05 5.01 3.09
CA PHE A 292 16.36 3.59 2.95
C PHE A 292 15.74 2.77 4.09
N PRO A 293 14.99 1.68 3.80
CA PRO A 293 14.40 0.81 4.82
C PRO A 293 15.47 -0.09 5.48
N GLN A 294 15.15 -0.72 6.62
CA GLN A 294 16.06 -1.70 7.23
C GLN A 294 16.14 -2.99 6.40
N VAL A 295 15.00 -3.38 5.82
CA VAL A 295 14.83 -4.49 4.90
C VAL A 295 14.31 -3.91 3.61
N ILE A 296 15.09 -4.04 2.53
CA ILE A 296 14.63 -3.64 1.20
C ILE A 296 14.16 -4.87 0.44
N VAL A 297 12.92 -4.81 -0.03
CA VAL A 297 12.33 -5.83 -0.89
C VAL A 297 12.42 -5.32 -2.32
N ILE A 298 13.08 -6.08 -3.17
CA ILE A 298 13.25 -5.75 -4.59
C ILE A 298 12.48 -6.77 -5.43
N HIS A 299 11.47 -6.31 -6.12
CA HIS A 299 10.69 -7.09 -7.07
C HIS A 299 11.23 -6.85 -8.48
N LEU A 300 11.56 -7.92 -9.20
CA LEU A 300 11.93 -7.86 -10.61
C LEU A 300 10.67 -7.94 -11.46
N ASN A 301 10.31 -6.85 -12.15
CA ASN A 301 9.10 -6.79 -12.95
C ASN A 301 9.23 -7.63 -14.23
N ARG A 302 9.02 -8.95 -14.07
CA ARG A 302 9.17 -9.94 -15.14
C ARG A 302 7.96 -10.04 -16.04
N PHE A 303 6.80 -9.56 -15.64
CA PHE A 303 5.59 -9.68 -16.46
C PHE A 303 5.42 -8.45 -17.35
N THR A 304 5.44 -8.69 -18.66
CA THR A 304 5.24 -7.63 -19.65
C THR A 304 3.99 -7.92 -20.47
N THR A 305 3.09 -6.95 -20.51
CA THR A 305 1.85 -7.02 -21.26
C THR A 305 2.07 -6.41 -22.64
N SER A 306 1.87 -7.20 -23.68
CA SER A 306 1.68 -6.72 -25.05
C SER A 306 0.18 -6.66 -25.37
N ARG A 307 -0.22 -6.00 -26.46
CA ARG A 307 -1.64 -5.79 -26.85
C ARG A 307 -2.51 -7.06 -26.90
N TRP A 308 -1.93 -8.25 -27.00
CA TRP A 308 -2.67 -9.51 -27.10
C TRP A 308 -2.20 -10.61 -26.14
N THR A 309 -1.05 -10.44 -25.48
CA THR A 309 -0.43 -11.50 -24.68
C THR A 309 0.34 -10.93 -23.49
N ILE A 310 0.22 -11.57 -22.34
CA ILE A 310 1.13 -11.34 -21.20
C ILE A 310 2.26 -12.35 -21.34
N SER A 311 3.50 -11.85 -21.30
CA SER A 311 4.69 -12.69 -21.38
C SER A 311 5.57 -12.49 -20.15
N LYS A 312 6.18 -13.59 -19.70
CA LYS A 312 7.14 -13.57 -18.61
C LYS A 312 8.55 -13.45 -19.19
N SER A 313 9.27 -12.41 -18.76
CA SER A 313 10.69 -12.22 -19.03
C SER A 313 11.51 -13.27 -18.29
N THR A 314 12.20 -14.09 -19.07
CA THR A 314 13.15 -15.11 -18.61
C THR A 314 14.59 -14.60 -18.58
N VAL A 315 14.79 -13.28 -18.73
CA VAL A 315 16.11 -12.64 -18.68
C VAL A 315 16.80 -12.96 -17.36
N HIS A 316 18.02 -13.47 -17.44
CA HIS A 316 18.86 -13.68 -16.28
C HIS A 316 19.29 -12.31 -15.72
N VAL A 317 19.00 -12.06 -14.44
CA VAL A 317 19.39 -10.84 -13.74
C VAL A 317 20.36 -11.24 -12.65
N SER A 318 21.64 -10.89 -12.80
CA SER A 318 22.69 -11.13 -11.81
C SER A 318 22.54 -10.18 -10.63
N PHE A 319 22.53 -10.71 -9.40
CA PHE A 319 22.37 -9.89 -8.19
C PHE A 319 23.42 -10.21 -7.12
N PRO A 320 23.99 -9.22 -6.42
CA PRO A 320 25.04 -9.46 -5.43
C PRO A 320 24.49 -10.08 -4.14
N LEU A 321 25.10 -11.16 -3.65
CA LEU A 321 24.68 -11.76 -2.37
C LEU A 321 25.05 -10.89 -1.15
N THR A 322 26.15 -10.14 -1.24
CA THR A 322 26.62 -9.24 -0.19
C THR A 322 27.00 -7.88 -0.75
N ASN A 323 26.97 -6.85 0.11
CA ASN A 323 27.41 -5.50 -0.18
C ASN A 323 26.75 -4.86 -1.41
N LEU A 324 25.45 -5.08 -1.63
CA LEU A 324 24.66 -4.30 -2.57
C LEU A 324 24.64 -2.84 -2.09
N ASP A 325 25.34 -1.96 -2.80
CA ASP A 325 25.37 -0.53 -2.48
C ASP A 325 24.21 0.21 -3.17
N LEU A 326 23.27 0.72 -2.35
CA LEU A 326 22.17 1.55 -2.81
C LEU A 326 22.40 3.05 -2.60
N GLY A 327 23.53 3.43 -2.01
CA GLY A 327 23.94 4.83 -1.81
C GLY A 327 23.80 5.71 -3.05
N PRO A 328 24.25 5.27 -4.25
CA PRO A 328 24.14 6.04 -5.49
C PRO A 328 22.71 6.41 -5.92
N TYR A 329 21.70 5.68 -5.44
CA TYR A 329 20.29 5.94 -5.73
C TYR A 329 19.62 6.80 -4.64
N GLY A 330 20.39 7.21 -3.63
CA GLY A 330 19.97 7.97 -2.46
C GLY A 330 20.04 9.50 -2.59
N PRO A 331 19.93 10.23 -1.47
CA PRO A 331 20.36 11.62 -1.39
C PRO A 331 21.85 11.78 -1.75
N ILE A 332 22.26 12.96 -2.22
CA ILE A 332 23.62 13.24 -2.71
C ILE A 332 24.71 12.97 -1.66
N ASP A 333 24.36 13.11 -0.38
CA ASP A 333 25.23 13.00 0.80
C ASP A 333 25.07 11.68 1.58
N SER A 334 24.39 10.68 1.00
CA SER A 334 24.07 9.41 1.68
C SER A 334 25.30 8.56 2.02
N GLY A 335 26.37 8.65 1.23
CA GLY A 335 27.48 7.70 1.27
C GLY A 335 27.05 6.27 0.90
N PRO A 336 27.92 5.26 1.09
CA PRO A 336 27.57 3.87 0.82
C PRO A 336 26.45 3.38 1.74
N VAL A 337 25.40 2.78 1.15
CA VAL A 337 24.29 2.16 1.89
C VAL A 337 24.22 0.70 1.49
N LEU A 338 24.92 -0.12 2.27
CA LEU A 338 25.16 -1.53 1.95
C LEU A 338 24.03 -2.44 2.45
N TYR A 339 23.69 -3.42 1.62
CA TYR A 339 22.70 -4.45 1.90
C TYR A 339 23.25 -5.84 1.58
N ASN A 340 22.82 -6.84 2.35
CA ASN A 340 23.13 -8.25 2.13
C ASN A 340 21.84 -9.04 1.87
N LEU A 341 21.85 -9.90 0.86
CA LEU A 341 20.74 -10.76 0.51
C LEU A 341 20.57 -11.82 1.62
N TYR A 342 19.33 -12.11 1.99
CA TYR A 342 19.04 -13.20 2.93
C TYR A 342 17.84 -14.06 2.53
N ALA A 343 17.00 -13.61 1.59
CA ALA A 343 15.95 -14.46 1.03
C ALA A 343 15.63 -14.12 -0.43
N ILE A 344 15.22 -15.13 -1.18
CA ILE A 344 14.82 -15.07 -2.59
C ILE A 344 13.50 -15.81 -2.73
N CYS A 345 12.49 -15.17 -3.30
CA CYS A 345 11.31 -15.85 -3.84
C CYS A 345 11.55 -16.09 -5.34
N ASN A 346 11.58 -17.35 -5.74
CA ASN A 346 11.75 -17.77 -7.12
C ASN A 346 10.39 -18.10 -7.73
N HIS A 347 10.24 -17.89 -9.03
CA HIS A 347 9.09 -18.30 -9.82
C HIS A 347 9.54 -19.08 -11.06
N SER A 348 9.12 -20.34 -11.16
CA SER A 348 9.26 -21.16 -12.37
C SER A 348 7.93 -21.25 -13.12
N GLY A 349 7.97 -21.46 -14.44
CA GLY A 349 6.77 -21.52 -15.29
C GLY A 349 6.34 -20.19 -15.90
N THR A 350 5.08 -20.13 -16.33
CA THR A 350 4.47 -19.06 -17.16
C THR A 350 3.61 -18.09 -16.34
N VAL A 351 2.93 -17.16 -16.99
CA VAL A 351 2.01 -16.20 -16.35
C VAL A 351 0.79 -16.89 -15.72
N ASN A 352 0.24 -17.90 -16.38
CA ASN A 352 -1.02 -18.55 -15.96
C ASN A 352 -0.80 -19.84 -15.17
N MET A 353 0.39 -20.43 -15.28
CA MET A 353 0.76 -21.67 -14.61
C MET A 353 2.26 -21.67 -14.30
N GLY A 354 2.59 -21.65 -13.02
CA GLY A 354 3.93 -21.66 -12.49
C GLY A 354 4.01 -22.23 -11.08
N HIS A 355 5.18 -22.14 -10.48
CA HIS A 355 5.46 -22.64 -9.15
C HIS A 355 6.45 -21.74 -8.43
N TYR A 356 6.13 -21.38 -7.19
CA TYR A 356 6.97 -20.53 -6.36
C TYR A 356 7.73 -21.34 -5.34
N THR A 357 9.00 -20.98 -5.14
CA THR A 357 9.88 -21.55 -4.11
C THR A 357 10.65 -20.43 -3.43
N ALA A 358 11.26 -20.71 -2.28
CA ALA A 358 12.10 -19.74 -1.59
C ALA A 358 13.51 -20.29 -1.36
N CYS A 359 14.53 -19.45 -1.47
CA CYS A 359 15.86 -19.71 -0.91
C CYS A 359 16.07 -18.74 0.24
N CYS A 360 16.37 -19.23 1.44
CA CYS A 360 16.62 -18.35 2.60
C CYS A 360 17.95 -18.71 3.26
N LEU A 361 18.64 -17.69 3.77
CA LEU A 361 19.86 -17.82 4.55
C LEU A 361 19.50 -18.09 6.01
N ASP A 362 19.94 -19.23 6.51
CA ASP A 362 19.82 -19.66 7.91
C ASP A 362 21.22 -19.79 8.51
N GLU A 363 21.51 -18.92 9.49
CA GLU A 363 22.84 -18.71 10.10
C GLU A 363 23.98 -18.45 9.09
N ASN A 364 24.47 -19.50 8.42
CA ASN A 364 25.52 -19.47 7.41
C ASN A 364 25.21 -20.34 6.17
N ASP A 365 24.11 -21.10 6.18
CA ASP A 365 23.73 -22.01 5.10
C ASP A 365 22.50 -21.50 4.36
N TRP A 366 22.52 -21.61 3.04
CA TRP A 366 21.31 -21.40 2.25
C TRP A 366 20.47 -22.66 2.23
N CYS A 367 19.16 -22.49 2.45
CA CYS A 367 18.17 -23.55 2.36
C CYS A 367 17.15 -23.22 1.26
N PHE A 368 16.84 -24.21 0.44
CA PHE A 368 15.80 -24.19 -0.59
C PHE A 368 14.51 -24.78 -0.03
N TYR A 369 13.46 -23.98 0.01
CA TYR A 369 12.14 -24.29 0.52
C TYR A 369 11.17 -24.45 -0.65
N ASN A 370 10.71 -25.67 -0.85
CA ASN A 370 9.71 -26.03 -1.85
C ASN A 370 8.53 -26.70 -1.14
N ASP A 371 7.56 -25.86 -0.75
CA ASP A 371 6.43 -26.26 0.08
C ASP A 371 6.91 -27.05 1.32
N SER A 372 6.54 -28.33 1.41
CA SER A 372 6.88 -29.20 2.53
C SER A 372 8.34 -29.64 2.54
N SER A 373 9.06 -29.50 1.43
CA SER A 373 10.44 -29.97 1.29
C SER A 373 11.44 -28.84 1.55
N VAL A 374 12.46 -29.14 2.35
CA VAL A 374 13.57 -28.22 2.65
C VAL A 374 14.86 -28.96 2.35
N THR A 375 15.70 -28.37 1.51
CA THR A 375 17.02 -28.93 1.16
C THR A 375 18.08 -27.85 1.21
N GLN A 376 19.27 -28.17 1.70
CA GLN A 376 20.40 -27.23 1.66
C GLN A 376 20.81 -26.95 0.21
N VAL A 377 21.24 -25.72 -0.06
CA VAL A 377 21.65 -25.24 -1.38
C VAL A 377 22.93 -24.40 -1.24
N SER A 378 23.80 -24.47 -2.24
CA SER A 378 25.04 -23.66 -2.26
C SER A 378 24.79 -22.27 -2.87
N GLU A 379 25.65 -21.30 -2.54
CA GLU A 379 25.54 -19.93 -3.08
C GLU A 379 25.53 -19.88 -4.62
N ASN A 380 26.29 -20.77 -5.26
CA ASN A 380 26.40 -20.87 -6.72
C ASN A 380 25.07 -21.25 -7.39
N GLN A 381 24.14 -21.87 -6.66
CA GLN A 381 22.84 -22.31 -7.17
C GLN A 381 21.74 -21.24 -7.00
N LEU A 382 22.07 -20.09 -6.38
CA LEU A 382 21.11 -19.01 -6.15
C LEU A 382 20.91 -18.11 -7.38
N GLN A 383 21.95 -17.93 -8.20
CA GLN A 383 21.90 -17.13 -9.42
C GLN A 383 21.10 -17.87 -10.50
N THR A 384 19.81 -17.53 -10.61
CA THR A 384 18.91 -18.14 -11.59
C THR A 384 18.03 -17.08 -12.24
N ASN A 385 17.53 -17.37 -13.44
CA ASN A 385 16.52 -16.54 -14.10
C ASN A 385 15.13 -16.64 -13.45
N GLN A 386 14.97 -17.46 -12.42
CA GLN A 386 13.71 -17.65 -11.69
C GLN A 386 13.55 -16.66 -10.54
N ALA A 387 14.64 -16.02 -10.08
CA ALA A 387 14.58 -15.03 -9.01
C ALA A 387 13.55 -13.94 -9.33
N TYR A 388 12.57 -13.75 -8.46
CA TYR A 388 11.42 -12.88 -8.70
C TYR A 388 11.31 -11.76 -7.67
N VAL A 389 11.40 -12.09 -6.37
CA VAL A 389 11.45 -11.10 -5.27
C VAL A 389 12.70 -11.38 -4.43
N LEU A 390 13.50 -10.35 -4.21
CA LEU A 390 14.76 -10.40 -3.46
C LEU A 390 14.60 -9.64 -2.15
N PHE A 391 15.01 -10.26 -1.03
CA PHE A 391 14.97 -9.65 0.29
C PHE A 391 16.39 -9.38 0.78
N TYR A 392 16.67 -8.10 1.00
CA TYR A 392 17.97 -7.59 1.39
C TYR A 392 17.88 -6.92 2.75
N LYS A 393 18.82 -7.21 3.65
CA LYS A 393 18.93 -6.60 4.96
C LYS A 393 20.08 -5.60 4.97
N ARG A 394 19.85 -4.40 5.51
CA ARG A 394 20.87 -3.37 5.63
C ARG A 394 22.03 -3.85 6.51
N SER A 395 23.25 -3.69 6.03
CA SER A 395 24.46 -4.00 6.78
C SER A 395 24.71 -2.89 7.81
N ASN A 396 24.86 -3.27 9.09
CA ASN A 396 25.18 -2.33 10.16
C ASN A 396 26.66 -1.90 10.10
N ARG A 397 27.04 -1.12 9.08
CA ARG A 397 28.31 -0.39 9.05
C ARG A 397 28.06 1.02 8.50
N GLY A 398 28.01 2.01 9.40
CA GLY A 398 28.06 3.44 9.07
C GLY A 398 26.72 4.19 9.07
N ALA A 399 26.65 5.21 9.93
CA ALA A 399 25.61 6.27 10.02
C ALA A 399 24.19 5.85 10.45
N CYS A 400 24.04 5.56 11.75
CA CYS A 400 22.77 5.76 12.46
C CYS A 400 22.55 7.26 12.69
N ALA A 401 21.83 7.93 11.80
CA ALA A 401 21.17 9.19 12.15
C ALA A 401 19.98 8.86 13.05
N SER A 402 20.26 8.69 14.35
CA SER A 402 19.26 8.47 15.39
C SER A 402 18.36 9.71 15.53
N PHE A 403 17.20 9.70 14.88
CA PHE A 403 16.12 10.61 15.24
C PHE A 403 15.57 10.20 16.63
N ARG A 404 16.10 10.83 17.69
CA ARG A 404 15.54 10.72 19.04
C ARG A 404 14.08 11.20 19.02
N LYS A 405 13.12 10.29 19.22
CA LYS A 405 11.71 10.59 19.47
C LYS A 405 11.61 11.46 20.73
N LYS A 406 11.41 12.78 20.60
CA LYS A 406 10.98 13.64 21.71
C LYS A 406 9.47 13.46 21.90
N ARG A 407 9.07 12.87 23.04
CA ARG A 407 7.68 12.90 23.54
C ARG A 407 7.28 14.37 23.73
N ARG A 408 6.22 14.82 23.04
CA ARG A 408 5.54 16.09 23.35
C ARG A 408 4.05 15.85 23.61
N ARG A 409 3.55 16.78 24.43
CA ARG A 409 2.36 16.73 25.27
C ARG A 409 1.05 16.62 24.49
N ARG A 410 0.11 15.96 25.17
CA ARG A 410 -1.29 15.72 24.87
C ARG A 410 -2.02 17.05 24.70
N TRP A 411 -2.69 17.24 23.56
CA TRP A 411 -3.78 18.21 23.42
C TRP A 411 -5.06 17.40 23.22
N THR A 412 -6.05 17.66 24.07
CA THR A 412 -7.41 17.15 23.90
C THR A 412 -8.21 18.20 23.15
N TYR A 413 -8.66 17.86 21.95
CA TYR A 413 -9.84 18.47 21.37
C TYR A 413 -10.79 17.36 20.92
N GLN A 414 -12.01 17.48 21.40
CA GLN A 414 -13.14 16.61 21.13
C GLN A 414 -13.80 17.15 19.86
N THR A 415 -13.97 16.32 18.82
CA THR A 415 -14.78 16.72 17.65
C THR A 415 -15.36 15.49 16.96
N MET A 416 -16.61 15.63 16.53
CA MET A 416 -17.53 14.55 16.16
C MET A 416 -17.08 13.77 14.92
N ALA A 417 -17.39 12.46 14.90
CA ALA A 417 -17.11 11.57 13.78
C ALA A 417 -17.96 11.93 12.55
N ALA A 418 -17.36 12.53 11.51
CA ALA A 418 -18.07 12.73 10.25
C ALA A 418 -18.17 11.40 9.44
N ILE A 419 -19.00 11.39 8.40
CA ILE A 419 -19.38 10.18 7.66
C ILE A 419 -18.48 10.04 6.41
N ARG A 420 -17.90 8.86 6.15
CA ARG A 420 -17.13 8.57 4.92
C ARG A 420 -17.89 7.60 4.05
N LYS A 421 -17.87 7.82 2.73
CA LYS A 421 -18.54 6.99 1.73
C LYS A 421 -17.63 6.70 0.54
N LYS A 422 -17.57 5.44 0.11
CA LYS A 422 -16.84 5.02 -1.09
C LYS A 422 -17.77 5.10 -2.31
N LEU A 423 -17.32 5.81 -3.33
CA LEU A 423 -18.00 5.94 -4.62
C LEU A 423 -17.10 5.35 -5.70
N VAL A 424 -17.64 4.45 -6.52
CA VAL A 424 -16.92 3.91 -7.68
C VAL A 424 -17.65 4.36 -8.94
N ILE A 425 -16.89 4.83 -9.94
CA ILE A 425 -17.43 5.21 -11.24
C ILE A 425 -17.11 4.14 -12.28
N VAL A 426 -18.09 3.76 -13.11
CA VAL A 426 -17.97 2.74 -14.17
C VAL A 426 -18.67 3.21 -15.44
N GLY A 427 -18.40 2.56 -16.58
CA GLY A 427 -18.92 2.97 -17.88
C GLY A 427 -17.84 2.90 -18.97
N ASP A 428 -18.25 3.06 -20.23
CA ASP A 428 -17.38 2.86 -21.40
C ASP A 428 -16.11 3.72 -21.42
N GLY A 429 -15.10 3.26 -22.16
CA GLY A 429 -13.92 4.06 -22.47
C GLY A 429 -14.32 5.42 -23.04
N ALA A 430 -13.60 6.48 -22.64
CA ALA A 430 -13.83 7.84 -23.11
C ALA A 430 -15.24 8.44 -22.83
N CYS A 431 -16.09 7.82 -22.00
CA CYS A 431 -17.40 8.36 -21.64
C CYS A 431 -17.35 9.51 -20.61
N GLY A 432 -16.16 10.00 -20.22
CA GLY A 432 -15.99 11.19 -19.38
C GLY A 432 -15.90 10.96 -17.86
N LYS A 433 -15.74 9.71 -17.40
CA LYS A 433 -15.62 9.34 -15.97
C LYS A 433 -14.53 10.13 -15.22
N THR A 434 -13.30 10.04 -15.73
CA THR A 434 -12.12 10.71 -15.17
C THR A 434 -12.29 12.23 -15.15
N CYS A 435 -12.81 12.81 -16.24
CA CYS A 435 -13.08 14.24 -16.32
C CYS A 435 -14.11 14.69 -15.27
N LEU A 436 -15.15 13.90 -15.05
CA LEU A 436 -16.17 14.18 -14.03
C LEU A 436 -15.56 14.17 -12.61
N LEU A 437 -14.76 13.15 -12.27
CA LEU A 437 -14.11 13.07 -10.96
C LEU A 437 -13.08 14.19 -10.75
N ILE A 438 -12.29 14.53 -11.77
CA ILE A 438 -11.28 15.59 -11.70
C ILE A 438 -11.94 16.96 -11.53
N VAL A 439 -12.98 17.28 -12.29
CA VAL A 439 -13.69 18.57 -12.15
C VAL A 439 -14.34 18.69 -10.79
N PHE A 440 -14.97 17.63 -10.27
CA PHE A 440 -15.54 17.67 -8.94
C PHE A 440 -14.49 17.82 -7.84
N SER A 441 -13.33 17.15 -7.95
CA SER A 441 -12.30 17.15 -6.91
C SER A 441 -11.33 18.35 -6.97
N LYS A 442 -11.07 18.89 -8.16
CA LYS A 442 -10.04 19.92 -8.41
C LYS A 442 -10.58 21.20 -9.03
N ASP A 443 -11.88 21.26 -9.36
CA ASP A 443 -12.54 22.40 -10.01
C ASP A 443 -11.90 22.84 -11.35
N GLN A 444 -11.19 21.91 -12.02
CA GLN A 444 -10.50 22.14 -13.29
C GLN A 444 -10.79 21.01 -14.29
N PHE A 445 -11.11 21.36 -15.54
CA PHE A 445 -11.32 20.38 -16.61
C PHE A 445 -9.97 19.96 -17.24
N PRO A 446 -9.68 18.66 -17.37
CA PRO A 446 -8.44 18.19 -17.97
C PRO A 446 -8.46 18.34 -19.49
N GLU A 447 -7.52 19.10 -20.06
CA GLU A 447 -7.44 19.33 -21.51
C GLU A 447 -6.77 18.19 -22.31
N VAL A 448 -6.18 17.20 -21.63
CA VAL A 448 -5.57 16.02 -22.29
C VAL A 448 -6.10 14.75 -21.68
N TYR A 449 -6.53 13.85 -22.56
CA TYR A 449 -7.05 12.54 -22.23
C TYR A 449 -5.89 11.58 -21.99
N VAL A 450 -5.63 11.25 -20.73
CA VAL A 450 -4.77 10.14 -20.33
C VAL A 450 -5.70 8.98 -19.95
N PRO A 451 -5.57 7.78 -20.55
CA PRO A 451 -6.38 6.64 -20.18
C PRO A 451 -6.13 6.23 -18.71
N THR A 452 -7.16 6.30 -17.87
CA THR A 452 -7.07 5.86 -16.47
C THR A 452 -7.02 4.34 -16.40
N VAL A 453 -6.08 3.80 -15.63
CA VAL A 453 -6.07 2.40 -15.19
C VAL A 453 -6.85 2.27 -13.88
N PHE A 454 -6.32 2.84 -12.80
CA PHE A 454 -7.02 3.06 -11.51
C PHE A 454 -6.44 4.27 -10.79
N GLU A 455 -7.30 5.20 -10.37
CA GLU A 455 -6.90 6.36 -9.58
C GLU A 455 -7.88 6.61 -8.44
N ASN A 456 -7.34 7.00 -7.29
CA ASN A 456 -8.13 7.26 -6.08
C ASN A 456 -8.08 8.75 -5.74
N TYR A 457 -9.24 9.40 -5.78
CA TYR A 457 -9.42 10.78 -5.40
C TYR A 457 -10.19 10.88 -4.09
N VAL A 458 -10.00 11.97 -3.35
CA VAL A 458 -10.79 12.26 -2.14
C VAL A 458 -11.36 13.66 -2.26
N ALA A 459 -12.69 13.77 -2.13
CA ALA A 459 -13.41 15.03 -2.18
C ALA A 459 -14.39 15.12 -1.00
N ASP A 460 -14.56 16.34 -0.48
CA ASP A 460 -15.46 16.63 0.63
C ASP A 460 -16.73 17.28 0.07
N ILE A 461 -17.90 16.84 0.53
CA ILE A 461 -19.19 17.40 0.13
C ILE A 461 -20.14 17.50 1.32
N GLU A 462 -20.89 18.59 1.39
CA GLU A 462 -21.95 18.77 2.37
C GLU A 462 -23.30 18.48 1.73
N VAL A 463 -24.04 17.51 2.29
CA VAL A 463 -25.38 17.13 1.81
C VAL A 463 -26.30 16.98 3.01
N ASP A 464 -27.46 17.65 2.95
CA ASP A 464 -28.51 17.62 3.97
C ASP A 464 -27.96 17.91 5.39
N GLY A 465 -27.05 18.89 5.51
CA GLY A 465 -26.40 19.31 6.76
C GLY A 465 -25.37 18.33 7.33
N LYS A 466 -24.98 17.30 6.55
CA LYS A 466 -23.95 16.32 6.92
C LYS A 466 -22.71 16.49 6.05
N GLN A 467 -21.56 16.64 6.70
CA GLN A 467 -20.26 16.61 6.03
C GLN A 467 -19.87 15.17 5.69
N VAL A 468 -19.76 14.86 4.40
CA VAL A 468 -19.40 13.55 3.88
C VAL A 468 -18.10 13.62 3.09
N GLU A 469 -17.16 12.73 3.43
CA GLU A 469 -15.94 12.53 2.63
C GLU A 469 -16.20 11.40 1.63
N LEU A 470 -16.12 11.72 0.35
CA LEU A 470 -16.22 10.77 -0.75
C LEU A 470 -14.83 10.27 -1.14
N ALA A 471 -14.59 8.97 -0.99
CA ALA A 471 -13.48 8.29 -1.63
C ALA A 471 -13.92 7.90 -3.04
N LEU A 472 -13.41 8.60 -4.05
CA LEU A 472 -13.78 8.46 -5.45
C LEU A 472 -12.79 7.52 -6.13
N TRP A 473 -13.29 6.38 -6.62
CA TRP A 473 -12.50 5.37 -7.31
C TRP A 473 -12.75 5.49 -8.80
N ASP A 474 -11.76 6.02 -9.53
CA ASP A 474 -11.79 6.10 -10.99
C ASP A 474 -11.42 4.76 -11.60
N THR A 475 -12.21 4.30 -12.57
CA THR A 475 -11.98 3.00 -13.21
C THR A 475 -11.85 3.11 -14.72
N ALA A 476 -10.97 2.29 -15.29
CA ALA A 476 -10.84 2.14 -16.72
C ALA A 476 -12.13 1.61 -17.36
N GLY A 477 -12.60 2.26 -18.44
CA GLY A 477 -13.77 1.83 -19.20
C GLY A 477 -13.49 0.89 -20.37
N GLN A 478 -12.21 0.55 -20.61
CA GLN A 478 -11.79 -0.33 -21.70
C GLN A 478 -11.79 -1.80 -21.26
N GLU A 479 -12.01 -2.70 -22.21
CA GLU A 479 -12.09 -4.15 -21.98
C GLU A 479 -10.78 -4.77 -21.49
N ASP A 480 -9.64 -4.16 -21.89
CA ASP A 480 -8.30 -4.53 -21.44
C ASP A 480 -8.15 -4.54 -19.91
N TYR A 481 -9.06 -3.85 -19.20
CA TYR A 481 -9.06 -3.70 -17.74
C TYR A 481 -10.27 -4.35 -17.06
N ASP A 482 -11.10 -5.12 -17.75
CA ASP A 482 -12.27 -5.80 -17.18
C ASP A 482 -11.91 -6.73 -16.01
N ARG A 483 -10.67 -7.25 -15.99
CA ARG A 483 -10.17 -8.09 -14.89
C ARG A 483 -9.67 -7.30 -13.68
N LEU A 484 -9.25 -6.05 -13.89
CA LEU A 484 -8.75 -5.18 -12.82
C LEU A 484 -9.85 -4.28 -12.25
N ARG A 485 -10.88 -3.93 -13.03
CA ARG A 485 -12.00 -3.09 -12.58
C ARG A 485 -12.71 -3.61 -11.32
N PRO A 486 -12.93 -4.93 -11.18
CA PRO A 486 -13.50 -5.48 -9.97
C PRO A 486 -12.72 -5.21 -8.68
N LEU A 487 -11.42 -4.87 -8.75
CA LEU A 487 -10.62 -4.44 -7.59
C LEU A 487 -11.17 -3.17 -6.92
N SER A 488 -11.93 -2.36 -7.67
CA SER A 488 -12.50 -1.11 -7.16
C SER A 488 -13.82 -1.32 -6.41
N TYR A 489 -14.52 -2.44 -6.57
CA TYR A 489 -15.87 -2.68 -6.02
C TYR A 489 -16.00 -3.02 -4.52
N PRO A 490 -15.03 -3.65 -3.83
CA PRO A 490 -15.17 -3.98 -2.42
C PRO A 490 -15.49 -2.76 -1.55
N ASP A 491 -16.41 -2.91 -0.60
CA ASP A 491 -16.85 -1.86 0.34
C ASP A 491 -17.42 -0.59 -0.32
N THR A 492 -17.96 -0.69 -1.54
CA THR A 492 -18.56 0.46 -2.22
C THR A 492 -19.93 0.83 -1.63
N ASP A 493 -20.13 2.12 -1.35
CA ASP A 493 -21.38 2.64 -0.80
C ASP A 493 -22.35 3.16 -1.88
N VAL A 494 -21.86 3.57 -3.04
CA VAL A 494 -22.65 4.03 -4.21
C VAL A 494 -21.87 3.87 -5.50
N ILE A 495 -22.56 3.53 -6.60
CA ILE A 495 -21.99 3.42 -7.94
C ILE A 495 -22.47 4.58 -8.81
N LEU A 496 -21.54 5.25 -9.50
CA LEU A 496 -21.87 6.09 -10.65
C LEU A 496 -21.68 5.25 -11.91
N MET A 497 -22.75 5.03 -12.66
CA MET A 497 -22.71 4.31 -13.93
C MET A 497 -22.87 5.31 -15.06
N CYS A 498 -21.84 5.49 -15.88
CA CYS A 498 -21.73 6.60 -16.81
C CYS A 498 -21.84 6.16 -18.27
N PHE A 499 -22.60 6.92 -19.06
CA PHE A 499 -22.57 6.90 -20.51
C PHE A 499 -22.28 8.32 -21.03
N SER A 500 -22.04 8.45 -22.33
CA SER A 500 -21.74 9.72 -22.98
C SER A 500 -22.85 10.13 -23.95
N VAL A 501 -23.29 11.39 -23.90
CA VAL A 501 -24.39 11.89 -24.74
C VAL A 501 -24.04 11.88 -26.24
N ASP A 502 -22.75 12.00 -26.56
CA ASP A 502 -22.21 11.91 -27.93
C ASP A 502 -21.96 10.46 -28.41
N SER A 503 -22.33 9.45 -27.63
CA SER A 503 -22.13 8.03 -27.98
C SER A 503 -23.37 7.20 -27.58
N PRO A 504 -24.35 7.02 -28.49
CA PRO A 504 -25.54 6.20 -28.25
C PRO A 504 -25.21 4.76 -27.82
N ASP A 505 -24.20 4.15 -28.44
CA ASP A 505 -23.71 2.80 -28.08
C ASP A 505 -23.34 2.69 -26.59
N SER A 506 -22.79 3.77 -26.00
CA SER A 506 -22.42 3.77 -24.58
C SER A 506 -23.63 3.73 -23.64
N LEU A 507 -24.81 4.14 -24.10
CA LEU A 507 -26.07 3.96 -23.37
C LEU A 507 -26.59 2.53 -23.54
N GLU A 508 -26.49 1.95 -24.73
CA GLU A 508 -26.93 0.57 -25.02
C GLU A 508 -26.10 -0.46 -24.24
N ASN A 509 -24.81 -0.20 -24.02
CA ASN A 509 -23.93 -1.03 -23.22
C ASN A 509 -24.28 -1.07 -21.72
N ILE A 510 -25.10 -0.13 -21.22
CA ILE A 510 -25.49 -0.05 -19.80
C ILE A 510 -26.21 -1.34 -19.33
N PRO A 511 -27.31 -1.79 -19.94
CA PRO A 511 -28.00 -3.02 -19.55
C PRO A 511 -27.25 -4.29 -19.97
N GLU A 512 -26.46 -4.25 -21.04
CA GLU A 512 -25.82 -5.44 -21.61
C GLU A 512 -24.51 -5.81 -20.90
N LYS A 513 -23.75 -4.81 -20.46
CA LYS A 513 -22.41 -4.98 -19.88
C LYS A 513 -22.34 -4.50 -18.43
N TRP A 514 -22.62 -3.20 -18.22
CA TRP A 514 -22.32 -2.55 -16.94
C TRP A 514 -23.27 -2.97 -15.81
N THR A 515 -24.55 -3.17 -16.13
CA THR A 515 -25.56 -3.59 -15.15
C THR A 515 -25.32 -5.00 -14.65
N PRO A 516 -25.07 -6.02 -15.52
CA PRO A 516 -24.69 -7.36 -15.06
C PRO A 516 -23.41 -7.36 -14.20
N GLU A 517 -22.38 -6.62 -14.60
CA GLU A 517 -21.11 -6.53 -13.86
C GLU A 517 -21.33 -5.93 -12.47
N VAL A 518 -21.96 -4.75 -12.39
CA VAL A 518 -22.20 -4.08 -11.11
C VAL A 518 -23.14 -4.88 -10.23
N LYS A 519 -24.21 -5.49 -10.76
CA LYS A 519 -25.12 -6.32 -9.95
C LYS A 519 -24.44 -7.61 -9.45
N HIS A 520 -23.45 -8.14 -10.19
CA HIS A 520 -22.67 -9.29 -9.76
C HIS A 520 -21.77 -8.95 -8.55
N PHE A 521 -21.01 -7.85 -8.63
CA PHE A 521 -20.04 -7.48 -7.58
C PHE A 521 -20.64 -6.63 -6.44
N CYS A 522 -21.69 -5.86 -6.73
CA CYS A 522 -22.29 -4.87 -5.84
C CYS A 522 -23.83 -5.00 -5.78
N PRO A 523 -24.40 -6.18 -5.41
CA PRO A 523 -25.83 -6.46 -5.58
C PRO A 523 -26.79 -5.55 -4.79
N ASN A 524 -26.31 -4.94 -3.70
CA ASN A 524 -27.13 -4.09 -2.82
C ASN A 524 -26.68 -2.62 -2.79
N VAL A 525 -25.80 -2.22 -3.71
CA VAL A 525 -25.25 -0.86 -3.75
C VAL A 525 -26.12 -0.01 -4.67
N PRO A 526 -26.59 1.18 -4.25
CA PRO A 526 -27.38 2.05 -5.11
C PRO A 526 -26.56 2.50 -6.32
N ILE A 527 -27.19 2.46 -7.50
CA ILE A 527 -26.62 2.89 -8.77
C ILE A 527 -27.24 4.24 -9.15
N ILE A 528 -26.41 5.24 -9.44
CA ILE A 528 -26.84 6.49 -10.10
C ILE A 528 -26.41 6.41 -11.56
N LEU A 529 -27.36 6.50 -12.48
CA LEU A 529 -27.06 6.59 -13.90
C LEU A 529 -26.67 8.04 -14.24
N VAL A 530 -25.56 8.23 -14.96
CA VAL A 530 -25.02 9.55 -15.28
C VAL A 530 -24.79 9.71 -16.77
N GLY A 531 -25.42 10.73 -17.36
CA GLY A 531 -25.17 11.14 -18.74
C GLY A 531 -24.11 12.24 -18.81
N ASN A 532 -22.91 11.91 -19.27
CA ASN A 532 -21.78 12.84 -19.39
C ASN A 532 -21.78 13.57 -20.74
N LYS A 533 -21.02 14.67 -20.81
CA LYS A 533 -20.83 15.50 -22.01
C LYS A 533 -22.16 16.09 -22.55
N LYS A 534 -23.05 16.49 -21.64
CA LYS A 534 -24.34 17.12 -21.98
C LYS A 534 -24.21 18.30 -22.97
N ASP A 535 -23.08 19.01 -22.91
CA ASP A 535 -22.76 20.14 -23.80
C ASP A 535 -22.73 19.75 -25.29
N LEU A 536 -22.43 18.48 -25.61
CA LEU A 536 -22.33 18.01 -26.99
C LEU A 536 -23.69 17.70 -27.65
N ARG A 537 -24.80 17.70 -26.91
CA ARG A 537 -26.13 17.40 -27.46
C ARG A 537 -26.57 18.36 -28.57
N ASN A 538 -26.15 19.62 -28.45
CA ASN A 538 -26.47 20.70 -29.38
C ASN A 538 -25.26 21.11 -30.23
N ASP A 539 -24.14 20.40 -30.13
CA ASP A 539 -22.95 20.68 -30.92
C ASP A 539 -23.14 20.23 -32.37
N GLU A 540 -22.93 21.14 -33.32
CA GLU A 540 -23.14 20.87 -34.74
C GLU A 540 -22.16 19.85 -35.32
N HIS A 541 -20.94 19.78 -34.77
CA HIS A 541 -19.94 18.82 -35.23
C HIS A 541 -20.31 17.41 -34.76
N THR A 542 -20.65 17.24 -33.48
CA THR A 542 -21.13 15.97 -32.92
C THR A 542 -22.36 15.45 -33.68
N ARG A 543 -23.35 16.32 -33.97
CA ARG A 543 -24.53 15.92 -34.76
C ARG A 543 -24.17 15.47 -36.17
N ARG A 544 -23.23 16.15 -36.84
CA ARG A 544 -22.77 15.78 -38.18
C ARG A 544 -22.05 14.43 -38.19
N GLU A 545 -21.16 14.18 -37.22
CA GLU A 545 -20.44 12.90 -37.15
C GLU A 545 -21.37 11.72 -36.84
N LEU A 546 -22.31 11.87 -35.91
CA LEU A 546 -23.29 10.83 -35.61
C LEU A 546 -24.24 10.56 -36.79
N ALA A 547 -24.65 11.61 -37.52
CA ALA A 547 -25.49 11.46 -38.71
C ALA A 547 -24.82 10.62 -39.82
N LYS A 548 -23.48 10.67 -39.96
CA LYS A 548 -22.74 9.78 -40.89
C LYS A 548 -22.96 8.30 -40.57
N MET A 549 -23.18 7.97 -39.29
CA MET A 549 -23.46 6.62 -38.81
C MET A 549 -24.96 6.37 -38.59
N LYS A 550 -25.84 7.27 -39.09
CA LYS A 550 -27.30 7.23 -38.90
C LYS A 550 -27.74 7.23 -37.43
N GLN A 551 -26.95 7.87 -36.58
CA GLN A 551 -27.23 8.05 -35.15
C GLN A 551 -27.51 9.52 -34.82
N GLU A 552 -28.10 9.77 -33.66
CA GLU A 552 -28.29 11.11 -33.08
C GLU A 552 -27.80 11.14 -31.61
N PRO A 553 -27.42 12.31 -31.06
CA PRO A 553 -27.04 12.39 -29.65
C PRO A 553 -28.15 11.91 -28.72
N VAL A 554 -27.78 11.25 -27.62
CA VAL A 554 -28.73 10.66 -26.67
C VAL A 554 -29.67 11.73 -26.08
N LYS A 555 -30.98 11.48 -26.15
CA LYS A 555 -32.00 12.37 -25.58
C LYS A 555 -32.09 12.17 -24.07
N GLN A 556 -32.52 13.21 -23.38
CA GLN A 556 -32.69 13.14 -21.92
C GLN A 556 -33.77 12.12 -21.51
N GLU A 557 -34.77 11.90 -22.35
CA GLU A 557 -35.84 10.91 -22.15
C GLU A 557 -35.29 9.49 -22.20
N ASP A 558 -34.46 9.15 -23.19
CA ASP A 558 -33.81 7.84 -23.32
C ASP A 558 -32.99 7.48 -22.07
N GLY A 559 -32.24 8.44 -21.52
CA GLY A 559 -31.49 8.25 -20.28
C GLY A 559 -32.39 8.00 -19.06
N ARG A 560 -33.56 8.65 -18.98
CA ARG A 560 -34.55 8.41 -17.91
C ARG A 560 -35.22 7.05 -18.03
N GLU A 561 -35.55 6.65 -19.25
CA GLU A 561 -36.09 5.32 -19.54
C GLU A 561 -35.07 4.24 -19.17
N MET A 562 -33.80 4.45 -19.52
CA MET A 562 -32.72 3.53 -19.16
C MET A 562 -32.53 3.41 -17.65
N ALA A 563 -32.55 4.52 -16.91
CA ALA A 563 -32.47 4.51 -15.45
C ALA A 563 -33.61 3.69 -14.82
N THR A 564 -34.83 3.81 -15.37
CA THR A 564 -35.99 3.02 -14.95
C THR A 564 -35.76 1.53 -15.27
N ARG A 565 -35.29 1.21 -16.48
CA ARG A 565 -35.02 -0.16 -16.94
C ARG A 565 -34.01 -0.90 -16.06
N ILE A 566 -32.95 -0.23 -15.59
CA ILE A 566 -31.92 -0.87 -14.74
C ILE A 566 -32.25 -0.80 -13.24
N SER A 567 -33.33 -0.11 -12.88
CA SER A 567 -33.72 0.22 -11.49
C SER A 567 -32.66 1.06 -10.75
N ALA A 568 -32.11 2.08 -11.43
CA ALA A 568 -31.19 3.02 -10.83
C ALA A 568 -31.89 3.84 -9.72
N HIS A 569 -31.15 4.20 -8.68
CA HIS A 569 -31.63 5.05 -7.59
C HIS A 569 -31.88 6.49 -8.06
N GLY A 570 -31.23 6.93 -9.14
CA GLY A 570 -31.50 8.21 -9.78
C GLY A 570 -30.77 8.37 -11.11
N TYR A 571 -31.14 9.42 -11.85
CA TYR A 571 -30.55 9.80 -13.12
C TYR A 571 -30.17 11.29 -13.10
N GLN A 572 -28.96 11.62 -13.53
CA GLN A 572 -28.50 13.00 -13.65
C GLN A 572 -27.58 13.17 -14.86
N GLU A 573 -27.75 14.26 -15.60
CA GLU A 573 -26.83 14.64 -16.68
C GLU A 573 -25.89 15.74 -16.22
N CYS A 574 -24.67 15.72 -16.74
CA CYS A 574 -23.68 16.76 -16.47
C CYS A 574 -22.75 17.02 -17.66
N SER A 575 -22.09 18.16 -17.62
CA SER A 575 -20.93 18.46 -18.44
C SER A 575 -19.77 18.84 -17.54
N ALA A 576 -18.76 17.99 -17.50
CA ALA A 576 -17.51 18.31 -16.84
C ALA A 576 -16.84 19.56 -17.47
N LYS A 577 -17.02 19.78 -18.78
CA LYS A 577 -16.43 20.91 -19.51
C LYS A 577 -17.03 22.25 -19.11
N THR A 578 -18.36 22.33 -18.97
CA THR A 578 -19.06 23.56 -18.56
C THR A 578 -19.29 23.64 -17.05
N LYS A 579 -18.95 22.57 -16.31
CA LYS A 579 -19.25 22.35 -14.89
C LYS A 579 -20.75 22.22 -14.55
N GLU A 580 -21.63 22.26 -15.55
CA GLU A 580 -23.07 22.14 -15.36
C GLU A 580 -23.45 20.73 -14.88
N GLY A 581 -24.26 20.62 -13.82
CA GLY A 581 -24.78 19.34 -13.32
C GLY A 581 -23.77 18.48 -12.55
N VAL A 582 -22.49 18.88 -12.47
CA VAL A 582 -21.43 18.09 -11.83
C VAL A 582 -21.71 17.93 -10.34
N ARG A 583 -22.03 19.02 -9.64
CA ARG A 583 -22.26 18.98 -8.19
C ARG A 583 -23.49 18.14 -7.84
N GLU A 584 -24.55 18.28 -8.61
CA GLU A 584 -25.84 17.59 -8.46
C GLU A 584 -25.67 16.07 -8.56
N VAL A 585 -24.79 15.58 -9.44
CA VAL A 585 -24.44 14.14 -9.52
C VAL A 585 -23.92 13.63 -8.18
N PHE A 586 -22.94 14.33 -7.58
CA PHE A 586 -22.32 13.90 -6.33
C PHE A 586 -23.21 14.11 -5.11
N GLU A 587 -24.07 15.13 -5.10
CA GLU A 587 -25.08 15.31 -4.06
C GLU A 587 -26.10 14.17 -4.07
N LEU A 588 -26.61 13.80 -5.25
CA LEU A 588 -27.53 12.67 -5.43
C LEU A 588 -26.89 11.34 -5.01
N ALA A 589 -25.66 11.08 -5.44
CA ALA A 589 -24.93 9.86 -5.06
C ALA A 589 -24.64 9.80 -3.55
N THR A 590 -24.28 10.92 -2.94
CA THR A 590 -24.03 11.01 -1.50
C THR A 590 -25.30 10.74 -0.70
N ARG A 591 -26.44 11.31 -1.12
CA ARG A 591 -27.73 11.07 -0.48
C ARG A 591 -28.11 9.59 -0.56
N ALA A 592 -27.94 8.96 -1.72
CA ALA A 592 -28.17 7.52 -1.89
C ALA A 592 -27.29 6.67 -0.97
N ALA A 593 -25.99 7.01 -0.88
CA ALA A 593 -25.03 6.34 -0.03
C ALA A 593 -25.37 6.45 1.47
N LEU A 594 -25.95 7.57 1.91
CA LEU A 594 -26.33 7.80 3.31
C LEU A 594 -27.56 6.99 3.74
N VAL A 595 -28.48 6.70 2.82
CA VAL A 595 -29.73 5.98 3.10
C VAL A 595 -29.52 4.45 3.21
N SER A 596 -28.47 3.88 2.60
CA SER A 596 -28.29 2.42 2.49
C SER A 596 -28.00 1.66 3.82
N LYS A 597 -27.95 2.34 4.96
CA LYS A 597 -27.85 1.69 6.29
C LYS A 597 -29.20 1.32 6.88
N LYS A 598 -29.81 0.25 6.35
CA LYS A 598 -30.55 -0.73 7.18
C LYS A 598 -30.00 -2.12 6.87
N ARG A 599 -28.98 -2.55 7.62
CA ARG A 599 -28.60 -3.97 7.68
C ARG A 599 -29.83 -4.75 8.15
N ILE A 600 -30.37 -5.60 7.27
CA ILE A 600 -31.32 -6.63 7.67
C ILE A 600 -30.59 -7.53 8.68
N LYS A 601 -31.05 -7.54 9.94
CA LYS A 601 -30.64 -8.57 10.91
C LYS A 601 -31.02 -9.92 10.29
N LYS A 602 -30.04 -10.81 10.08
CA LYS A 602 -30.37 -12.22 9.80
C LYS A 602 -31.24 -12.72 10.96
N PRO A 603 -32.37 -13.41 10.71
CA PRO A 603 -33.10 -14.04 11.79
C PRO A 603 -32.19 -15.09 12.42
N THR A 604 -32.13 -15.05 13.74
CA THR A 604 -31.54 -16.10 14.58
C THR A 604 -32.19 -17.44 14.21
N CYS A 605 -31.39 -18.39 13.73
CA CYS A 605 -31.82 -19.76 13.61
C CYS A 605 -31.94 -20.33 15.03
N SER A 606 -33.15 -20.46 15.54
CA SER A 606 -33.45 -21.27 16.72
C SER A 606 -33.42 -22.73 16.29
N LEU A 607 -32.43 -23.47 16.77
CA LEU A 607 -32.46 -24.93 16.77
C LEU A 607 -33.61 -25.38 17.69
N LEU A 608 -34.59 -26.06 17.12
CA LEU A 608 -35.48 -27.00 17.81
C LEU A 608 -35.19 -28.39 17.25
#